data_AF-A0A0S9KNM9-F1
#
_entry.id   AF-A0A0S9KNM9-F1
#
_cell.length_a   1.000
_cell.length_b   1.000
_cell.length_c   1.000
_cell.angle_alpha   90.00
_cell.angle_beta   90.00
_cell.angle_gamma   90.00
#
_symmetry.space_group_name_H-M   'P 1'
#
loop_
_entity.id
_entity.type
_entity.pdbx_description
1 polymer ?
#
loop_
_entity_poly.entity_id
_entity_poly.type
_entity_poly.pdbx_seq_one_letter_code
_entity_poly.pdbx_strand_id
1 'polypeptide(L)'
;MTPTSSDSGTTGRGVGPRSSRGYRWRVVDIVVASVIGVASGVIFWAWGLAWTPLSGVLAFTPGLEGLLAGGWLFAGVLGGLVIRKPGAAIYTELVAAVVSMIIGTQWGFSTLIWGLVEGLGAEIVFAIFLYRSFNIGVALLAGAGAGVAVGLLDTTFTSYAALELQYKIVYLVSAVASGAVAGLLSWFAMRGLARTGALGRFAAGRETRSVEADAPAL
;
A
#
# COMPACT_ATOMS: atom_id res chain seq x y z
N MET A 1 -16.64 7.95 -72.14
CA MET A 1 -15.63 8.89 -71.61
C MET A 1 -15.89 9.04 -70.12
N THR A 2 -14.91 8.59 -69.32
CA THR A 2 -14.52 9.06 -67.97
C THR A 2 -15.53 9.03 -66.79
N PRO A 3 -15.03 8.88 -65.55
CA PRO A 3 -15.62 7.97 -64.55
C PRO A 3 -15.87 8.66 -63.19
N THR A 4 -16.04 7.84 -62.13
CA THR A 4 -15.69 8.08 -60.69
C THR A 4 -16.56 9.07 -59.90
N SER A 5 -16.85 8.91 -58.61
CA SER A 5 -16.58 7.89 -57.59
C SER A 5 -17.34 8.35 -56.32
N SER A 6 -18.04 7.44 -55.64
CA SER A 6 -18.62 7.73 -54.32
C SER A 6 -17.51 7.74 -53.26
N ASP A 7 -17.17 8.92 -52.76
CA ASP A 7 -16.19 9.09 -51.69
C ASP A 7 -16.87 8.74 -50.34
N SER A 8 -16.48 7.59 -49.78
CA SER A 8 -16.93 7.14 -48.47
C SER A 8 -16.01 7.75 -47.41
N GLY A 9 -16.52 8.79 -46.75
CA GLY A 9 -15.83 9.50 -45.69
C GLY A 9 -15.36 8.53 -44.59
N THR A 10 -14.07 8.25 -44.58
CA THR A 10 -13.40 7.55 -43.49
C THR A 10 -13.41 8.48 -42.28
N THR A 11 -14.25 8.19 -41.29
CA THR A 11 -14.20 8.84 -39.99
C THR A 11 -12.87 8.48 -39.33
N GLY A 12 -11.89 9.38 -39.46
CA GLY A 12 -10.67 9.32 -38.67
C GLY A 12 -11.05 9.38 -37.20
N ARG A 13 -10.93 8.25 -36.49
CA ARG A 13 -10.89 8.25 -35.02
C ARG A 13 -9.72 9.14 -34.61
N GLY A 14 -10.03 10.36 -34.21
CA GLY A 14 -9.06 11.24 -33.58
C GLY A 14 -8.41 10.49 -32.43
N VAL A 15 -7.13 10.16 -32.59
CA VAL A 15 -6.28 9.72 -31.50
C VAL A 15 -6.16 10.93 -30.58
N GLY A 16 -7.09 11.06 -29.63
CA GLY A 16 -7.02 12.07 -28.60
C GLY A 16 -5.65 12.02 -27.93
N PRO A 17 -5.07 13.18 -27.53
CA PRO A 17 -3.72 13.23 -27.00
C PRO A 17 -3.61 12.24 -25.85
N ARG A 18 -2.69 11.27 -25.99
CA ARG A 18 -2.33 10.34 -24.91
C ARG A 18 -1.86 11.21 -23.75
N SER A 19 -2.70 11.39 -22.73
CA SER A 19 -2.32 12.14 -21.53
C SER A 19 -1.02 11.54 -21.03
N SER A 20 0.06 12.31 -21.07
CA SER A 20 1.33 11.86 -20.51
C SER A 20 1.05 11.50 -19.05
N ARG A 21 1.32 10.25 -18.66
CA ARG A 21 1.20 9.83 -17.26
C ARG A 21 2.32 10.51 -16.48
N GLY A 22 2.08 11.77 -16.11
CA GLY A 22 3.01 12.54 -15.31
C GLY A 22 3.00 12.04 -13.86
N TYR A 23 4.19 11.91 -13.27
CA TYR A 23 4.36 11.62 -11.84
C TYR A 23 4.02 12.82 -10.92
N ARG A 24 3.57 13.94 -11.48
CA ARG A 24 3.17 15.12 -10.72
C ARG A 24 1.91 14.82 -9.93
N TRP A 25 1.95 15.05 -8.62
CA TRP A 25 0.77 14.95 -7.76
C TRP A 25 -0.25 16.02 -8.11
N ARG A 26 -1.52 15.61 -8.20
CA ARG A 26 -2.66 16.51 -8.31
C ARG A 26 -3.22 16.73 -6.91
N VAL A 27 -3.94 17.81 -6.70
CA VAL A 27 -4.63 18.08 -5.42
C VAL A 27 -5.50 16.90 -4.99
N VAL A 28 -6.25 16.30 -5.92
CA VAL A 28 -7.08 15.11 -5.64
C VAL A 28 -6.26 13.91 -5.17
N ASP A 29 -5.02 13.76 -5.64
CA ASP A 29 -4.16 12.66 -5.21
C ASP A 29 -3.73 12.86 -3.76
N ILE A 30 -3.36 14.10 -3.39
CA ILE A 30 -3.02 14.46 -2.00
C ILE A 30 -4.24 14.23 -1.10
N VAL A 31 -5.40 14.77 -1.46
CA VAL A 31 -6.63 14.66 -0.65
C VAL A 31 -7.00 13.20 -0.41
N VAL A 32 -7.00 12.36 -1.45
CA VAL A 32 -7.34 10.94 -1.30
C VAL A 32 -6.29 10.18 -0.50
N ALA A 33 -5.00 10.47 -0.70
CA ALA A 33 -3.93 9.90 0.10
C ALA A 33 -4.07 10.30 1.58
N SER A 34 -4.42 11.56 1.88
CA SER A 34 -4.67 12.00 3.25
C SER A 34 -5.86 11.29 3.87
N VAL A 35 -6.97 11.10 3.13
CA VAL A 35 -8.15 10.38 3.64
C VAL A 35 -7.81 8.92 3.95
N ILE A 36 -7.06 8.25 3.06
CA ILE A 36 -6.57 6.89 3.30
C ILE A 36 -5.69 6.87 4.56
N GLY A 37 -4.70 7.77 4.65
CA GLY A 37 -3.80 7.85 5.79
C GLY A 37 -4.54 8.11 7.11
N VAL A 38 -5.51 9.03 7.14
CA VAL A 38 -6.30 9.31 8.34
C VAL A 38 -7.14 8.11 8.77
N ALA A 39 -7.84 7.47 7.84
CA ALA A 39 -8.61 6.26 8.14
C ALA A 39 -7.71 5.13 8.66
N SER A 40 -6.57 4.90 8.01
CA SER A 40 -5.58 3.92 8.46
C SER A 40 -4.96 4.27 9.81
N GLY A 41 -4.73 5.55 10.10
CA GLY A 41 -4.15 5.99 11.38
C GLY A 41 -5.04 5.69 12.58
N VAL A 42 -6.37 5.77 12.40
CA VAL A 42 -7.33 5.31 13.43
C VAL A 42 -7.22 3.80 13.64
N ILE A 43 -7.07 3.03 12.55
CA ILE A 43 -6.88 1.58 12.62
C ILE A 43 -5.55 1.24 13.29
N PHE A 44 -4.47 1.97 13.00
CA PHE A 44 -3.15 1.78 13.61
C PHE A 44 -3.17 2.02 15.11
N TRP A 45 -3.88 3.06 15.53
CA TRP A 45 -4.10 3.33 16.94
C TRP A 45 -4.87 2.19 17.61
N ALA A 46 -5.98 1.75 17.01
CA ALA A 46 -6.79 0.64 17.54
C ALA A 46 -5.99 -0.68 17.58
N TRP A 47 -5.17 -0.93 16.55
CA TRP A 47 -4.26 -2.07 16.51
C TRP A 47 -3.17 -1.99 17.60
N GLY A 48 -2.70 -0.78 17.91
CA GLY A 48 -1.82 -0.51 19.04
C GLY A 48 -2.40 -0.94 20.39
N LEU A 49 -3.71 -0.79 20.60
CA LEU A 49 -4.38 -1.29 21.80
C LEU A 49 -4.43 -2.81 21.85
N ALA A 50 -4.59 -3.46 20.70
CA ALA A 50 -4.63 -4.91 20.59
C ALA A 50 -3.24 -5.56 20.68
N TRP A 51 -2.17 -4.82 20.41
CA TRP A 51 -0.81 -5.34 20.40
C TRP A 51 -0.42 -6.06 21.69
N THR A 52 -0.51 -5.39 22.84
CA THR A 52 -0.04 -5.93 24.14
C THR A 52 -0.69 -7.26 24.52
N PRO A 53 -2.03 -7.42 24.47
CA PRO A 53 -2.63 -8.72 24.76
C PRO A 53 -2.31 -9.78 23.69
N LEU A 54 -2.24 -9.41 22.41
CA LEU A 54 -1.96 -10.37 21.33
C LEU A 54 -0.49 -10.83 21.33
N SER A 55 0.46 -9.93 21.59
CA SER A 55 1.87 -10.28 21.68
C SER A 55 2.13 -11.22 22.86
N GLY A 56 1.43 -11.00 23.99
CA GLY A 56 1.45 -11.92 25.13
C GLY A 56 0.98 -13.34 24.78
N VAL A 57 -0.01 -13.49 23.89
CA VAL A 57 -0.45 -14.82 23.40
C VAL A 57 0.59 -15.47 22.50
N LEU A 58 1.39 -14.68 21.76
CA LEU A 58 2.43 -15.17 20.87
C LEU A 58 3.80 -15.37 21.55
N ALA A 59 3.91 -14.97 22.82
CA ALA A 59 5.17 -15.00 23.59
C ALA A 59 5.72 -16.42 23.85
N PHE A 60 4.95 -17.49 23.56
CA PHE A 60 5.44 -18.87 23.65
C PHE A 60 6.58 -19.18 22.67
N THR A 61 6.75 -18.37 21.63
CA THR A 61 7.91 -18.42 20.73
C THR A 61 8.46 -17.01 20.50
N PRO A 62 9.62 -16.66 21.09
CA PRO A 62 10.22 -15.35 20.89
C PRO A 62 10.40 -15.04 19.40
N GLY A 63 9.97 -13.86 18.98
CA GLY A 63 10.00 -13.44 17.58
C GLY A 63 8.65 -13.60 16.85
N LEU A 64 7.75 -14.48 17.28
CA LEU A 64 6.49 -14.74 16.56
C LEU A 64 5.56 -13.51 16.54
N GLU A 65 5.75 -12.59 17.47
CA GLU A 65 5.06 -11.30 17.56
C GLU A 65 5.17 -10.47 16.27
N GLY A 66 6.20 -10.68 15.45
CA GLY A 66 6.30 -10.08 14.11
C GLY A 66 5.11 -10.39 13.20
N LEU A 67 4.33 -11.44 13.47
CA LEU A 67 3.08 -11.72 12.75
C LEU A 67 2.02 -10.62 12.93
N LEU A 68 2.11 -9.83 14.00
CA LEU A 68 1.20 -8.72 14.28
C LEU A 68 1.64 -7.42 13.60
N ALA A 69 2.89 -7.34 13.10
CA ALA A 69 3.44 -6.14 12.49
C ALA A 69 2.63 -5.68 11.27
N GLY A 70 2.07 -6.62 10.50
CA GLY A 70 1.24 -6.34 9.32
C GLY A 70 0.07 -5.37 9.55
N GLY A 71 -0.41 -5.22 10.79
CA GLY A 71 -1.46 -4.24 11.11
C GLY A 71 -1.07 -2.78 10.89
N TRP A 72 0.23 -2.47 10.83
CA TRP A 72 0.75 -1.13 10.52
C TRP A 72 1.32 -0.97 9.11
N LEU A 73 1.29 -2.01 8.26
CA LEU A 73 2.00 -1.96 6.97
C LEU A 73 1.08 -1.73 5.77
N PHE A 74 -0.24 -1.78 6.00
CA PHE A 74 -1.21 -1.76 4.90
C PHE A 74 -1.46 -0.36 4.34
N ALA A 75 -1.24 0.71 5.12
CA ALA A 75 -1.61 2.06 4.71
C ALA A 75 -0.79 2.53 3.51
N GLY A 76 0.54 2.36 3.59
CA GLY A 76 1.49 2.65 2.53
C GLY A 76 1.23 1.83 1.27
N VAL A 77 0.99 0.53 1.43
CA VAL A 77 0.69 -0.34 0.28
C VAL A 77 -0.60 0.09 -0.41
N LEU A 78 -1.67 0.35 0.35
CA LEU A 78 -2.95 0.81 -0.19
C LEU A 78 -2.79 2.17 -0.90
N GLY A 79 -2.08 3.12 -0.29
CA GLY A 79 -1.77 4.42 -0.88
C GLY A 79 -1.03 4.30 -2.21
N GLY A 80 0.02 3.47 -2.25
CA GLY A 80 0.77 3.17 -3.46
C GLY A 80 -0.08 2.57 -4.58
N LEU A 81 -0.94 1.60 -4.24
CA LEU A 81 -1.84 0.92 -5.20
C LEU A 81 -2.91 1.86 -5.78
N VAL A 82 -3.43 2.79 -4.97
CA VAL A 82 -4.49 3.73 -5.38
C VAL A 82 -3.93 4.91 -6.16
N ILE A 83 -2.90 5.58 -5.62
CA ILE A 83 -2.37 6.83 -6.17
C ILE A 83 -1.43 6.58 -7.36
N ARG A 84 -0.63 5.50 -7.29
CA ARG A 84 0.29 5.06 -8.36
C ARG A 84 1.30 6.11 -8.81
N LYS A 85 1.86 6.84 -7.85
CA LYS A 85 2.88 7.87 -8.06
C LYS A 85 4.01 7.73 -7.05
N PRO A 86 5.23 8.18 -7.37
CA PRO A 86 6.34 8.21 -6.43
C PRO A 86 6.00 8.99 -5.16
N GLY A 87 6.38 8.40 -4.04
CA GLY A 87 6.17 8.90 -2.68
C GLY A 87 4.78 8.59 -2.10
N ALA A 88 3.91 7.89 -2.84
CA ALA A 88 2.54 7.66 -2.38
C ALA A 88 2.48 6.75 -1.17
N ALA A 89 3.27 5.69 -1.13
CA ALA A 89 3.28 4.76 -0.01
C ALA A 89 3.86 5.43 1.24
N ILE A 90 5.00 6.13 1.08
CA ILE A 90 5.62 6.89 2.17
C ILE A 90 4.63 7.91 2.76
N TYR A 91 3.98 8.69 1.90
CA TYR A 91 3.07 9.74 2.35
C TYR A 91 1.89 9.18 3.14
N THR A 92 1.22 8.13 2.63
CA THR A 92 0.06 7.56 3.32
C THR A 92 0.41 6.88 4.63
N GLU A 93 1.56 6.20 4.67
CA GLU A 93 2.06 5.54 5.88
C GLU A 93 2.42 6.59 6.95
N LEU A 94 3.12 7.65 6.56
CA LEU A 94 3.48 8.73 7.45
C LEU A 94 2.27 9.47 8.00
N VAL A 95 1.26 9.75 7.17
CA VAL A 95 0.00 10.37 7.65
C VAL A 95 -0.72 9.45 8.63
N ALA A 96 -0.76 8.14 8.38
CA ALA A 96 -1.34 7.17 9.32
C ALA A 96 -0.59 7.14 10.65
N ALA A 97 0.75 7.14 10.61
CA ALA A 97 1.61 7.23 11.79
C ALA A 97 1.38 8.53 12.58
N VAL A 98 1.28 9.68 11.91
CA VAL A 98 0.97 10.99 12.55
C VAL A 98 -0.37 10.94 13.27
N VAL A 99 -1.41 10.42 12.62
CA VAL A 99 -2.75 10.35 13.19
C VAL A 99 -2.78 9.42 14.39
N SER A 100 -2.18 8.23 14.28
CA SER A 100 -2.05 7.27 15.39
C SER A 100 -1.31 7.88 16.59
N MET A 101 -0.21 8.58 16.33
CA MET A 101 0.56 9.29 17.35
C MET A 101 -0.27 10.37 18.05
N ILE A 102 -1.00 11.20 17.30
CA ILE A 102 -1.82 12.29 17.85
C ILE A 102 -2.97 11.78 18.71
N ILE A 103 -3.63 10.68 18.30
CA ILE A 103 -4.69 10.06 19.11
C ILE A 103 -4.14 9.56 20.44
N GLY A 104 -2.88 9.09 20.44
CA GLY A 104 -2.17 8.66 21.62
C GLY A 104 -1.86 7.17 21.56
N THR A 105 -0.64 6.86 21.14
CA THR A 105 -0.10 5.50 21.09
C THR A 105 1.02 5.32 22.11
N GLN A 106 1.21 4.09 22.61
CA GLN A 106 2.21 3.78 23.64
C GLN A 106 3.65 4.04 23.20
N TRP A 107 3.91 4.09 21.89
CA TRP A 107 5.23 4.37 21.31
C TRP A 107 5.51 5.88 21.11
N GLY A 108 4.48 6.74 21.22
CA GLY A 108 4.63 8.18 21.06
C GLY A 108 5.29 8.58 19.74
N PHE A 109 6.33 9.43 19.81
CA PHE A 109 6.98 10.01 18.62
C PHE A 109 7.72 8.99 17.75
N SER A 110 8.20 7.87 18.31
CA SER A 110 8.94 6.87 17.51
C SER A 110 8.09 6.28 16.39
N THR A 111 6.76 6.24 16.54
CA THR A 111 5.82 5.80 15.50
C THR A 111 6.02 6.54 14.17
N LEU A 112 6.44 7.81 14.19
CA LEU A 112 6.72 8.56 12.95
C LEU A 112 7.94 8.02 12.20
N ILE A 113 8.98 7.63 12.94
CA ILE A 113 10.21 7.07 12.36
C ILE A 113 9.89 5.71 11.74
N TRP A 114 9.10 4.89 12.44
CA TRP A 114 8.64 3.59 11.94
C TRP A 114 7.80 3.76 10.68
N GLY A 115 6.75 4.58 10.71
CA GLY A 115 5.90 4.80 9.54
C GLY A 115 6.65 5.36 8.33
N LEU A 116 7.66 6.21 8.54
CA LEU A 116 8.52 6.69 7.45
C LEU A 116 9.31 5.54 6.79
N VAL A 117 9.95 4.70 7.60
CA VAL A 117 10.84 3.63 7.13
C VAL A 117 10.04 2.45 6.56
N GLU A 118 8.91 2.12 7.17
CA GLU A 118 7.94 1.13 6.68
C GLU A 118 7.37 1.54 5.32
N GLY A 119 6.92 2.80 5.23
CA GLY A 119 6.43 3.38 3.99
C GLY A 119 7.50 3.39 2.91
N LEU A 120 8.76 3.65 3.27
CA LEU A 120 9.90 3.55 2.37
C LEU A 120 10.12 2.10 1.90
N GLY A 121 9.98 1.12 2.79
CA GLY A 121 10.05 -0.31 2.46
C GLY A 121 9.04 -0.70 1.37
N ALA A 122 7.80 -0.24 1.47
CA ALA A 122 6.79 -0.45 0.42
C ALA A 122 7.11 0.34 -0.86
N GLU A 123 7.53 1.60 -0.73
CA GLU A 123 7.82 2.49 -1.86
C GLU A 123 8.96 1.96 -2.74
N ILE A 124 10.02 1.40 -2.13
CA ILE A 124 11.15 0.80 -2.86
C ILE A 124 10.65 -0.29 -3.80
N VAL A 125 9.70 -1.12 -3.37
CA VAL A 125 9.14 -2.15 -4.24
C VAL A 125 8.39 -1.54 -5.42
N PHE A 126 7.52 -0.55 -5.19
CA PHE A 126 6.86 0.15 -6.30
C PHE A 126 7.86 0.83 -7.25
N ALA A 127 8.96 1.36 -6.72
CA ALA A 127 10.04 1.96 -7.49
C ALA A 127 10.80 0.92 -8.34
N ILE A 128 11.07 -0.28 -7.82
CA ILE A 128 11.67 -1.40 -8.59
C ILE A 128 10.82 -1.75 -9.80
N PHE A 129 9.48 -1.74 -9.66
CA PHE A 129 8.55 -1.93 -10.77
C PHE A 129 8.27 -0.64 -11.57
N LEU A 130 9.06 0.42 -11.34
CA LEU A 130 8.99 1.72 -12.02
C LEU A 130 7.60 2.35 -12.00
N TYR A 131 6.77 2.05 -11.00
CA TYR A 131 5.37 2.47 -10.91
C TYR A 131 4.54 2.07 -12.14
N ARG A 132 4.90 0.96 -12.79
CA ARG A 132 4.22 0.46 -14.00
C ARG A 132 3.30 -0.73 -13.75
N SER A 133 3.51 -1.47 -12.66
CA SER A 133 2.73 -2.66 -12.30
C SER A 133 2.15 -2.52 -10.90
N PHE A 134 0.86 -2.86 -10.74
CA PHE A 134 0.11 -2.80 -9.49
C PHE A 134 -0.78 -4.04 -9.30
N ASN A 135 -0.29 -5.18 -9.77
CA ASN A 135 -0.97 -6.47 -9.62
C ASN A 135 -0.84 -7.01 -8.19
N ILE A 136 -1.51 -8.12 -7.91
CA ILE A 136 -1.48 -8.79 -6.61
C ILE A 136 -0.06 -9.18 -6.16
N GLY A 137 0.79 -9.60 -7.09
CA GLY A 137 2.20 -9.94 -6.80
C GLY A 137 3.00 -8.74 -6.32
N VAL A 138 2.85 -7.59 -6.98
CA VAL A 138 3.49 -6.33 -6.54
C VAL A 138 2.94 -5.88 -5.20
N ALA A 139 1.64 -6.05 -4.94
CA ALA A 139 1.05 -5.72 -3.64
C ALA A 139 1.61 -6.59 -2.51
N LEU A 140 1.72 -7.91 -2.72
CA LEU A 140 2.36 -8.85 -1.80
C LEU A 140 3.81 -8.46 -1.53
N LEU A 141 4.57 -8.17 -2.59
CA LEU A 141 5.98 -7.77 -2.46
C LEU A 141 6.12 -6.43 -1.75
N ALA A 142 5.26 -5.45 -2.00
CA ALA A 142 5.31 -4.14 -1.35
C ALA A 142 5.04 -4.26 0.15
N GLY A 143 4.05 -5.06 0.52
CA GLY A 143 3.80 -5.41 1.92
C GLY A 143 4.96 -6.18 2.56
N ALA A 144 5.54 -7.14 1.85
CA ALA A 144 6.74 -7.85 2.30
C ALA A 144 7.95 -6.90 2.49
N GLY A 145 8.12 -5.90 1.60
CA GLY A 145 9.16 -4.87 1.70
C GLY A 145 9.00 -3.99 2.93
N ALA A 146 7.76 -3.58 3.24
CA ALA A 146 7.44 -2.92 4.52
C ALA A 146 7.72 -3.84 5.72
N GLY A 147 7.41 -5.14 5.59
CA GLY A 147 7.71 -6.18 6.58
C GLY A 147 9.21 -6.35 6.86
N VAL A 148 10.05 -6.29 5.83
CA VAL A 148 11.51 -6.24 5.99
C VAL A 148 11.92 -4.99 6.76
N ALA A 149 11.36 -3.83 6.40
CA ALA A 149 11.70 -2.55 7.02
C ALA A 149 11.39 -2.54 8.52
N VAL A 150 10.17 -2.93 8.93
CA VAL A 150 9.81 -3.03 10.35
C VAL A 150 10.61 -4.12 11.08
N GLY A 151 10.81 -5.29 10.45
CA GLY A 151 11.58 -6.37 11.05
C GLY A 151 13.03 -5.98 11.37
N LEU A 152 13.67 -5.21 10.48
CA LEU A 152 15.01 -4.67 10.71
C LEU A 152 15.01 -3.57 11.78
N LEU A 153 14.02 -2.67 11.77
CA LEU A 153 13.90 -1.63 12.80
C LEU A 153 13.74 -2.25 14.19
N ASP A 154 12.81 -3.18 14.34
CA ASP A 154 12.46 -3.77 15.62
C ASP A 154 13.63 -4.58 16.18
N THR A 155 14.25 -5.43 15.37
CA THR A 155 15.40 -6.25 15.80
C THR A 155 16.70 -5.46 16.03
N THR A 156 16.70 -4.15 15.78
CA THR A 156 17.88 -3.27 15.95
C THR A 156 17.67 -2.19 17.01
N PHE A 157 16.48 -1.56 17.07
CA PHE A 157 16.24 -0.34 17.85
C PHE A 157 15.24 -0.51 18.99
N THR A 158 14.74 -1.72 19.21
CA THR A 158 13.80 -2.01 20.31
C THR A 158 14.36 -3.08 21.25
N SER A 159 13.55 -3.54 22.21
CA SER A 159 13.90 -4.67 23.07
C SER A 159 14.25 -5.95 22.30
N TYR A 160 13.75 -6.13 21.07
CA TYR A 160 14.11 -7.30 20.25
C TYR A 160 15.58 -7.30 19.80
N ALA A 161 16.30 -6.19 19.97
CA ALA A 161 17.74 -6.13 19.73
C ALA A 161 18.56 -7.02 20.68
N ALA A 162 18.03 -7.31 21.87
CA ALA A 162 18.67 -8.19 22.86
C ALA A 162 18.44 -9.69 22.57
N LEU A 163 17.60 -10.04 21.60
CA LEU A 163 17.33 -11.43 21.24
C LEU A 163 18.55 -12.11 20.60
N GLU A 164 18.66 -13.42 20.81
CA GLU A 164 19.52 -14.31 20.02
C GLU A 164 19.20 -14.18 18.52
N LEU A 165 20.22 -14.38 17.67
CA LEU A 165 20.10 -14.23 16.22
C LEU A 165 18.95 -15.07 15.64
N GLN A 166 18.77 -16.30 16.15
CA GLN A 166 17.68 -17.19 15.73
C GLN A 166 16.29 -16.57 15.91
N TYR A 167 16.03 -15.89 17.04
CA TYR A 167 14.73 -15.28 17.31
C TYR A 167 14.54 -13.96 16.55
N LYS A 168 15.63 -13.25 16.25
CA LYS A 168 15.59 -12.11 15.31
C LYS A 168 15.18 -12.55 13.91
N ILE A 169 15.70 -13.70 13.45
CA ILE A 169 15.31 -14.28 12.15
C ILE A 169 13.82 -14.68 12.18
N VAL A 170 13.35 -15.30 13.25
CA VAL A 170 11.92 -15.63 13.42
C VAL A 170 11.06 -14.37 13.36
N TYR A 171 11.46 -13.30 14.04
CA TYR A 171 10.76 -12.01 13.99
C TYR A 171 10.72 -11.43 12.58
N LEU A 172 11.86 -11.37 11.91
CA LEU A 172 11.97 -10.84 10.56
C LEU A 172 11.08 -11.62 9.59
N VAL A 173 11.15 -12.96 9.58
CA VAL A 173 10.33 -13.79 8.69
C VAL A 173 8.84 -13.63 9.00
N SER A 174 8.48 -13.53 10.28
CA SER A 174 7.10 -13.30 10.73
C SER A 174 6.58 -11.93 10.27
N ALA A 175 7.38 -10.88 10.39
CA ALA A 175 7.07 -9.53 9.92
C ALA A 175 6.94 -9.45 8.40
N VAL A 176 7.80 -10.14 7.66
CA VAL A 176 7.73 -10.23 6.20
C VAL A 176 6.45 -10.95 5.76
N ALA A 177 6.11 -12.07 6.42
CA ALA A 177 4.90 -12.83 6.13
C ALA A 177 3.63 -12.01 6.42
N SER A 178 3.56 -11.36 7.58
CA SER A 178 2.41 -10.51 7.94
C SER A 178 2.32 -9.27 7.05
N GLY A 179 3.45 -8.68 6.66
CA GLY A 179 3.52 -7.62 5.67
C GLY A 179 2.98 -8.05 4.31
N ALA A 180 3.34 -9.25 3.82
CA ALA A 180 2.76 -9.78 2.59
C ALA A 180 1.24 -9.92 2.69
N VAL A 181 0.72 -10.41 3.83
CA VAL A 181 -0.73 -10.46 4.09
C VAL A 181 -1.35 -9.06 4.10
N ALA A 182 -0.72 -8.07 4.72
CA ALA A 182 -1.16 -6.68 4.68
C ALA A 182 -1.23 -6.14 3.24
N GLY A 183 -0.27 -6.51 2.39
CA GLY A 183 -0.27 -6.16 0.98
C GLY A 183 -1.42 -6.82 0.20
N LEU A 184 -1.72 -8.08 0.50
CA LEU A 184 -2.87 -8.79 -0.06
C LEU A 184 -4.19 -8.11 0.33
N LEU A 185 -4.36 -7.78 1.62
CA LEU A 185 -5.54 -7.09 2.13
C LEU A 185 -5.69 -5.71 1.48
N SER A 186 -4.59 -4.98 1.33
CA SER A 186 -4.57 -3.67 0.64
C SER A 186 -5.01 -3.78 -0.81
N TRP A 187 -4.62 -4.84 -1.50
CA TRP A 187 -5.06 -5.10 -2.88
C TRP A 187 -6.56 -5.34 -2.98
N PHE A 188 -7.13 -6.15 -2.07
CA PHE A 188 -8.57 -6.34 -2.00
C PHE A 188 -9.32 -5.05 -1.63
N ALA A 189 -8.81 -4.29 -0.66
CA ALA A 189 -9.37 -3.00 -0.26
C ALA A 189 -9.40 -2.02 -1.45
N MET A 190 -8.30 -1.93 -2.22
CA MET A 190 -8.22 -1.10 -3.43
C MET A 190 -9.29 -1.49 -4.47
N ARG A 191 -9.50 -2.79 -4.71
CA ARG A 191 -10.55 -3.26 -5.64
C ARG A 191 -11.95 -3.00 -5.11
N GLY A 192 -12.18 -3.20 -3.81
CA GLY A 192 -13.44 -2.84 -3.15
C GLY A 192 -13.77 -1.37 -3.32
N LEU A 193 -12.82 -0.48 -3.02
CA LEU A 193 -12.95 0.96 -3.22
C LEU A 193 -13.17 1.32 -4.69
N ALA A 194 -12.51 0.63 -5.63
CA ALA A 194 -12.73 0.83 -7.05
C ALA A 194 -14.16 0.50 -7.48
N ARG A 195 -14.75 -0.57 -6.93
CA ARG A 195 -16.12 -1.01 -7.23
C ARG A 195 -17.19 -0.03 -6.72
N THR A 196 -16.94 0.67 -5.62
CA THR A 196 -17.85 1.73 -5.14
C THR A 196 -17.91 2.97 -6.05
N GLY A 197 -17.00 3.08 -7.02
CA GLY A 197 -16.86 4.27 -7.86
C GLY A 197 -16.04 5.41 -7.24
N ALA A 198 -15.68 5.32 -5.95
CA ALA A 198 -14.87 6.32 -5.25
C ALA A 198 -13.53 6.60 -5.94
N LEU A 199 -12.93 5.57 -6.56
CA LEU A 199 -11.67 5.70 -7.30
C LEU A 199 -11.83 6.09 -8.78
N GLY A 200 -12.99 6.62 -9.17
CA GLY A 200 -13.31 6.91 -10.58
C GLY A 200 -12.32 7.84 -11.27
N ARG A 201 -11.65 8.72 -10.52
CA ARG A 201 -10.65 9.68 -11.00
C ARG A 201 -9.22 9.10 -11.09
N PHE A 202 -9.00 7.89 -10.56
CA PHE A 202 -7.69 7.21 -10.48
C PHE A 202 -7.52 6.12 -11.53
N ALA A 203 -6.26 5.80 -11.83
CA ALA A 203 -5.94 4.68 -12.72
C ALA A 203 -6.41 3.34 -12.13
N ALA A 204 -6.31 3.16 -10.82
CA ALA A 204 -6.82 1.99 -10.10
C ALA A 204 -8.32 1.71 -10.36
N GLY A 205 -9.14 2.76 -10.35
CA GLY A 205 -10.57 2.64 -10.64
C GLY A 205 -10.88 2.36 -12.12
N ARG A 206 -10.07 2.85 -13.06
CA ARG A 206 -10.26 2.58 -14.49
C ARG A 206 -9.87 1.14 -14.86
N GLU A 207 -8.75 0.65 -14.33
CA GLU A 207 -8.26 -0.71 -14.60
C GLU A 207 -9.18 -1.78 -14.00
N THR A 208 -9.69 -1.59 -12.79
CA THR A 208 -10.58 -2.58 -12.17
C THR A 208 -11.88 -2.76 -12.97
N ARG A 209 -12.41 -1.67 -13.54
CA ARG A 209 -13.62 -1.72 -14.38
C ARG A 209 -13.38 -2.35 -15.75
N SER A 210 -12.21 -2.15 -16.37
CA SER A 210 -11.92 -2.82 -17.64
C SER A 210 -11.80 -4.34 -17.46
N VAL A 211 -11.16 -4.80 -16.38
CA VAL A 211 -11.06 -6.23 -16.07
C VAL A 211 -12.43 -6.86 -15.83
N GLU A 212 -13.36 -6.14 -15.20
CA GLU A 212 -14.72 -6.64 -14.93
C GLU A 212 -15.61 -6.62 -16.18
N ALA A 213 -15.40 -5.66 -17.10
CA ALA A 213 -16.08 -5.63 -18.39
C ALA A 213 -15.65 -6.77 -19.34
N ASP A 214 -14.42 -7.26 -19.19
CA ASP A 214 -13.88 -8.38 -19.98
C ASP A 214 -14.17 -9.76 -19.34
N ALA A 215 -14.79 -9.82 -18.15
CA ALA A 215 -15.17 -11.07 -17.51
C ALA A 215 -16.44 -11.65 -18.17
N PRO A 216 -16.46 -12.94 -18.54
CA PRO A 216 -17.66 -13.55 -19.12
C PRO A 216 -18.82 -13.48 -18.12
N ALA A 217 -19.97 -12.99 -18.59
CA ALA A 217 -21.21 -13.02 -17.82
C ALA A 217 -21.54 -14.50 -17.51
N LEU A 218 -21.49 -14.86 -16.23
CA LEU A 218 -21.94 -16.17 -15.74
C LEU A 218 -23.46 -16.28 -15.79
#